data_AF-A0A0D8J2V0-F1
#
_entry.id   AF-A0A0D8J2V0-F1
#
_cell.length_a   1.000
_cell.length_b   1.000
_cell.length_c   1.000
_cell.angle_alpha   90.00
_cell.angle_beta   90.00
_cell.angle_gamma   90.00
#
_symmetry.space_group_name_H-M   'P 1'
#
loop_
_entity.id
_entity.type
_entity.pdbx_description
1 polymer ?
#
loop_
_entity_poly.entity_id
_entity_poly.type
_entity_poly.pdbx_seq_one_letter_code
_entity_poly.pdbx_strand_id
1 'polypeptide(L)'
;MIEVLKALSVFFAYAVMAVFAQNAVFTRALGVSRLVKLVDDTTVDSLTFGALLCAVQLISAPLGYFVNLWLAQYPYRMYIRPLVMVLCSTVAFFIVLLVVVVFFRLHGAREIVAVLPMATFNTCILGTLFISTIQSFSLVQTMGFALGSGVGYVLAVQVVTEGQRKLQSDAVPATFRGLPITLLYIGILALAIYGFTGHMLAF
;
A
#
# COMPACT_ATOMS: atom_id res chain seq x y z
N MET A 1 29.59 -11.90 -4.92
CA MET A 1 28.51 -12.51 -5.73
C MET A 1 27.45 -13.18 -4.86
N ILE A 2 27.84 -14.06 -3.92
CA ILE A 2 26.91 -14.76 -3.00
C ILE A 2 26.08 -13.80 -2.12
N GLU A 3 26.68 -12.74 -1.58
CA GLU A 3 25.94 -11.77 -0.74
C GLU A 3 24.87 -10.99 -1.50
N VAL A 4 25.18 -10.57 -2.72
CA VAL A 4 24.22 -9.86 -3.59
C VAL A 4 23.06 -10.78 -3.95
N LEU A 5 23.34 -12.05 -4.28
CA LEU A 5 22.32 -13.04 -4.56
C LEU A 5 21.40 -13.27 -3.34
N LYS A 6 21.98 -13.34 -2.14
CA LYS A 6 21.23 -13.48 -0.88
C LYS A 6 20.37 -12.25 -0.59
N ALA A 7 20.88 -11.04 -0.84
CA ALA A 7 20.11 -9.81 -0.67
C ALA A 7 18.92 -9.78 -1.64
N LEU A 8 19.14 -10.13 -2.92
CA LEU A 8 18.08 -10.20 -3.93
C LEU A 8 17.02 -11.25 -3.58
N SER A 9 17.42 -12.44 -3.10
CA SER A 9 16.47 -13.47 -2.68
C SER A 9 15.63 -13.02 -1.49
N VAL A 10 16.23 -12.33 -0.52
CA VAL A 10 15.51 -11.79 0.65
C VAL A 10 14.54 -10.69 0.22
N PHE A 11 14.99 -9.76 -0.63
CA PHE A 11 14.13 -8.71 -1.19
C PHE A 11 12.91 -9.31 -1.89
N PHE A 12 13.13 -10.27 -2.79
CA PHE A 12 12.07 -10.92 -3.55
C PHE A 12 11.12 -11.71 -2.65
N ALA A 13 11.64 -12.46 -1.69
CA ALA A 13 10.83 -13.20 -0.72
C ALA A 13 9.90 -12.28 0.07
N TYR A 14 10.39 -11.13 0.54
CA TYR A 14 9.57 -10.17 1.28
C TYR A 14 8.57 -9.45 0.37
N ALA A 15 8.89 -9.22 -0.90
CA ALA A 15 7.95 -8.69 -1.87
C ALA A 15 6.79 -9.67 -2.12
N VAL A 16 7.08 -10.95 -2.39
CA VAL A 16 6.07 -11.99 -2.57
C VAL A 16 5.24 -12.18 -1.30
N MET A 17 5.88 -12.20 -0.14
CA MET A 17 5.19 -12.26 1.15
C MET A 17 4.23 -11.08 1.32
N ALA A 18 4.65 -9.85 1.03
CA ALA A 18 3.80 -8.66 1.14
C ALA A 18 2.63 -8.66 0.14
N VAL A 19 2.82 -9.19 -1.07
CA VAL A 19 1.75 -9.27 -2.08
C VAL A 19 0.66 -10.25 -1.66
N PHE A 20 1.03 -11.46 -1.22
CA PHE A 20 0.08 -12.56 -1.04
C PHE A 20 -0.24 -12.89 0.41
N ALA A 21 0.78 -12.99 1.27
CA ALA A 21 0.61 -13.48 2.64
C ALA A 21 0.27 -12.35 3.63
N GLN A 22 0.91 -11.19 3.47
CA GLN A 22 0.71 -10.00 4.29
C GLN A 22 0.14 -8.85 3.47
N ASN A 23 -0.86 -9.15 2.64
CA ASN A 23 -1.47 -8.15 1.77
C ASN A 23 -2.02 -6.98 2.58
N ALA A 24 -1.64 -5.76 2.19
CA ALA A 24 -2.03 -4.54 2.89
C ALA A 24 -3.55 -4.37 2.96
N VAL A 25 -4.27 -4.70 1.89
CA VAL A 25 -5.73 -4.55 1.81
C VAL A 25 -6.43 -5.70 2.50
N PHE A 26 -6.17 -6.94 2.05
CA PHE A 26 -6.98 -8.09 2.46
C PHE A 26 -6.63 -8.62 3.85
N THR A 27 -5.34 -8.67 4.20
CA THR A 27 -4.89 -9.23 5.48
C THR A 27 -4.82 -8.17 6.57
N ARG A 28 -4.52 -6.91 6.21
CA ARG A 28 -4.28 -5.83 7.18
C ARG A 28 -5.33 -4.70 7.15
N ALA A 29 -6.30 -4.75 6.23
CA ALA A 29 -7.35 -3.73 6.08
C ALA A 29 -6.84 -2.27 5.89
N LEU A 30 -5.66 -2.12 5.29
CA LEU A 30 -5.03 -0.84 4.99
C LEU A 30 -5.40 -0.35 3.59
N GLY A 31 -5.63 0.95 3.43
CA GLY A 31 -5.92 1.60 2.15
C GLY A 31 -7.33 1.34 1.58
N VAL A 32 -8.20 0.66 2.31
CA VAL A 32 -9.55 0.27 1.84
C VAL A 32 -10.40 1.49 1.43
N SER A 33 -10.30 2.60 2.16
CA SER A 33 -11.09 3.82 1.89
C SER A 33 -10.85 4.41 0.49
N ARG A 34 -9.61 4.32 0.00
CA ARG A 34 -9.26 4.78 -1.35
C ARG A 34 -9.52 3.71 -2.40
N LEU A 35 -9.29 2.44 -2.08
CA LEU A 35 -9.63 1.34 -2.96
C LEU A 35 -11.09 1.38 -3.37
N VAL A 36 -12.01 1.51 -2.41
CA VAL A 36 -13.45 1.53 -2.69
C VAL A 36 -13.83 2.71 -3.59
N LYS A 37 -13.28 3.91 -3.32
CA LYS A 37 -13.53 5.08 -4.17
C LYS A 37 -13.00 4.88 -5.60
N LEU A 38 -11.87 4.21 -5.75
CA LEU A 38 -11.23 3.96 -7.04
C LEU A 38 -11.94 2.86 -7.84
N VAL A 39 -12.65 1.96 -7.15
CA VAL A 39 -13.52 0.94 -7.78
C VAL A 39 -14.81 1.57 -8.30
N ASP A 40 -15.38 2.53 -7.56
CA ASP A 40 -16.62 3.20 -7.95
C ASP A 40 -16.40 4.31 -8.99
N ASP A 41 -15.22 4.95 -9.00
CA ASP A 41 -14.88 6.06 -9.89
C ASP A 41 -13.83 5.67 -10.95
N THR A 42 -14.28 5.46 -12.18
CA THR A 42 -13.41 5.14 -13.32
C THR A 42 -12.68 6.35 -13.91
N THR A 43 -12.90 7.56 -13.40
CA THR A 43 -12.23 8.76 -13.92
C THR A 43 -10.76 8.83 -13.52
N VAL A 44 -10.39 8.17 -12.42
CA VAL A 44 -9.00 8.09 -11.95
C VAL A 44 -8.42 6.75 -12.38
N ASP A 45 -7.37 6.79 -13.20
CA ASP A 45 -6.68 5.57 -13.58
C ASP A 45 -6.07 4.87 -12.36
N SER A 46 -6.58 3.66 -12.09
CA SER A 46 -6.17 2.84 -10.96
C SER A 46 -4.69 2.46 -11.02
N LEU A 47 -4.17 2.30 -12.22
CA LEU A 47 -2.76 1.95 -12.43
C LEU A 47 -1.85 3.12 -12.10
N THR A 48 -2.20 4.33 -12.55
CA THR A 48 -1.50 5.58 -12.20
C THR A 48 -1.50 5.83 -10.70
N PHE A 49 -2.65 5.68 -10.02
CA PHE A 49 -2.71 5.79 -8.56
C PHE A 49 -1.78 4.77 -7.88
N GLY A 50 -1.84 3.52 -8.35
CA GLY A 50 -1.00 2.43 -7.88
C GLY A 50 0.50 2.67 -8.03
N ALA A 51 0.90 3.19 -9.20
CA ALA A 51 2.29 3.53 -9.49
C ALA A 51 2.79 4.66 -8.57
N LEU A 52 1.98 5.70 -8.35
CA LEU A 52 2.32 6.79 -7.44
C LEU A 52 2.43 6.30 -5.99
N LEU A 53 1.50 5.45 -5.55
CA LEU A 53 1.55 4.85 -4.21
C LEU A 53 2.83 4.03 -4.04
N CYS A 54 3.17 3.20 -5.02
CA CYS A 54 4.39 2.39 -5.01
C CYS A 54 5.66 3.27 -5.00
N ALA A 55 5.71 4.33 -5.81
CA ALA A 55 6.83 5.25 -5.87
C ALA A 55 7.05 5.97 -4.52
N VAL A 56 5.98 6.52 -3.93
CA VAL A 56 6.06 7.18 -2.61
C VAL A 56 6.49 6.16 -1.53
N GLN A 57 6.01 4.93 -1.61
CA GLN A 57 6.34 3.87 -0.66
C GLN A 57 7.81 3.41 -0.76
N LEU A 58 8.36 3.29 -1.97
CA LEU A 58 9.76 2.96 -2.21
C LEU A 58 10.73 4.03 -1.71
N ILE A 59 10.32 5.30 -1.70
CA ILE A 59 11.15 6.41 -1.20
C ILE A 59 10.96 6.58 0.31
N SER A 60 9.73 6.50 0.81
CA SER A 60 9.44 6.67 2.23
C SER A 60 9.94 5.51 3.10
N ALA A 61 10.00 4.28 2.57
CA ALA A 61 10.48 3.10 3.28
C ALA A 61 11.94 3.18 3.77
N PRO A 62 12.94 3.49 2.92
CA PRO A 62 14.31 3.69 3.38
C PRO A 62 14.44 4.91 4.30
N LEU A 63 13.72 6.01 4.03
CA LEU A 63 13.70 7.17 4.92
C LEU A 63 13.21 6.79 6.32
N GLY A 64 12.07 6.09 6.40
CA GLY A 64 11.51 5.59 7.66
C GLY A 64 12.45 4.64 8.38
N TYR A 65 13.16 3.76 7.66
CA TYR A 65 14.15 2.85 8.24
C TYR A 65 15.30 3.61 8.92
N PHE A 66 15.94 4.55 8.22
CA PHE A 66 17.07 5.31 8.77
C PHE A 66 16.65 6.21 9.93
N VAL A 67 15.52 6.89 9.77
CA VAL A 67 14.99 7.74 10.82
C VAL A 67 14.60 6.91 12.05
N ASN A 68 14.06 5.70 11.87
CA ASN A 68 13.79 4.80 12.98
C ASN A 68 15.06 4.33 13.72
N LEU A 69 16.16 4.08 13.01
CA LEU A 69 17.45 3.78 13.64
C LEU A 69 17.93 4.95 14.51
N TRP A 70 17.76 6.18 14.04
CA TRP A 70 18.08 7.37 14.80
C TRP A 70 17.16 7.56 16.01
N LEU A 71 15.84 7.36 15.84
CA LEU A 71 14.84 7.41 16.91
C LEU A 71 15.05 6.35 18.01
N ALA A 72 15.70 5.23 17.70
CA ALA A 72 15.90 4.13 18.64
C ALA A 72 16.68 4.57 19.90
N GLN A 73 17.47 5.64 19.78
CA GLN A 73 18.28 6.22 20.85
C GLN A 73 17.47 7.00 21.89
N TYR A 74 16.21 7.36 21.60
CA TYR A 74 15.39 8.20 22.48
C TYR A 74 14.35 7.39 23.28
N PRO A 75 14.10 7.73 24.57
CA PRO A 75 13.21 6.98 25.46
C PRO A 75 11.72 7.09 25.10
N TYR A 76 11.27 8.20 24.51
CA TYR A 76 9.85 8.44 24.15
C TYR A 76 9.50 8.11 22.69
N ARG A 77 10.31 7.26 22.04
CA ARG A 77 10.20 6.93 20.60
C ARG A 77 8.83 6.43 20.14
N MET A 78 8.06 5.80 21.03
CA MET A 78 6.74 5.24 20.69
C MET A 78 5.72 6.33 20.36
N TYR A 79 5.74 7.46 21.07
CA TYR A 79 4.79 8.56 20.86
C TYR A 79 5.13 9.41 19.63
N ILE A 80 6.41 9.55 19.32
CA ILE A 80 6.88 10.37 18.18
C ILE A 80 6.91 9.60 16.85
N ARG A 81 6.99 8.26 16.89
CA ARG A 81 7.06 7.40 15.69
C ARG A 81 5.99 7.71 14.64
N PRO A 82 4.69 7.79 14.98
CA PRO A 82 3.65 8.11 13.98
C PRO A 82 3.88 9.42 13.26
N LEU A 83 4.21 10.46 14.02
CA LEU A 83 4.45 11.80 13.47
C LEU A 83 5.65 11.77 12.52
N VAL A 84 6.70 11.06 12.90
CA VAL A 84 7.91 10.91 12.09
C VAL A 84 7.68 10.10 10.82
N MET A 85 6.87 9.03 10.86
CA MET A 85 6.53 8.26 9.66
C MET A 85 5.68 9.06 8.68
N VAL A 86 4.77 9.90 9.18
CA VAL A 86 4.02 10.85 8.35
C VAL A 86 4.97 11.86 7.70
N LEU A 87 5.92 12.42 8.45
CA LEU A 87 6.94 13.32 7.91
C LEU A 87 7.77 12.63 6.81
N CYS A 88 8.17 11.37 7.00
CA CYS A 88 8.88 10.61 5.97
C CYS A 88 8.05 10.43 4.69
N SER A 89 6.75 10.16 4.83
CA SER A 89 5.82 10.09 3.69
C SER A 89 5.67 11.45 2.99
N THR A 90 5.57 12.55 3.74
CA THR A 90 5.50 13.91 3.20
C THR A 90 6.77 14.31 2.45
N VAL A 91 7.95 13.94 2.96
CA VAL A 91 9.22 14.17 2.24
C VAL A 91 9.25 13.36 0.95
N ALA A 92 8.85 12.08 0.99
CA ALA A 92 8.72 11.25 -0.20
C ALA A 92 7.74 11.84 -1.23
N PHE A 93 6.63 12.43 -0.78
CA PHE A 93 5.69 13.15 -1.63
C PHE A 93 6.35 14.29 -2.40
N PHE A 94 7.11 15.16 -1.73
CA PHE A 94 7.78 16.27 -2.41
C PHE A 94 8.82 15.78 -3.42
N ILE A 95 9.53 14.70 -3.11
CA ILE A 95 10.49 14.08 -4.04
C ILE A 95 9.75 13.55 -5.28
N VAL A 96 8.68 12.78 -5.10
CA VAL A 96 7.88 12.25 -6.22
C VAL A 96 7.24 13.38 -7.02
N LEU A 97 6.72 14.41 -6.35
CA LEU A 97 6.15 15.59 -6.99
C LEU A 97 7.18 16.27 -7.91
N LEU A 98 8.40 16.49 -7.41
CA LEU A 98 9.48 17.09 -8.19
C LEU A 98 9.81 16.21 -9.41
N VAL A 99 9.95 14.91 -9.22
CA VAL A 99 10.21 13.96 -10.32
C VAL A 99 9.10 14.03 -11.36
N VAL A 100 7.83 13.97 -10.97
CA VAL A 100 6.69 14.01 -11.90
C VAL A 100 6.67 15.32 -12.69
N VAL A 101 6.86 16.48 -12.03
CA VAL A 101 6.83 17.78 -12.70
C VAL A 101 7.99 17.95 -13.69
N VAL A 102 9.19 17.49 -13.33
CA VAL A 102 10.38 17.58 -14.19
C VAL A 102 10.27 16.65 -15.40
N PHE A 103 9.81 15.41 -15.22
CA PHE A 103 9.77 14.42 -16.29
C PHE A 103 8.56 14.57 -17.22
N PHE A 104 7.36 14.86 -16.71
CA PHE A 104 6.13 14.86 -17.53
C PHE A 104 5.75 16.24 -18.09
N ARG A 105 6.43 17.31 -17.67
CA ARG A 105 6.10 18.72 -17.96
C ARG A 105 4.66 19.09 -17.52
N LEU A 106 4.34 20.38 -17.42
CA LEU A 106 3.09 20.87 -16.80
C LEU A 106 1.79 20.27 -17.35
N HIS A 107 1.71 19.98 -18.66
CA HIS A 107 0.47 19.50 -19.28
C HIS A 107 0.18 18.02 -18.96
N GLY A 108 1.18 17.14 -19.02
CA GLY A 108 1.02 15.72 -18.65
C GLY A 108 1.03 15.48 -17.15
N ALA A 109 1.66 16.37 -16.38
CA ALA A 109 1.75 16.24 -14.92
C ALA A 109 0.45 16.61 -14.20
N ARG A 110 -0.45 17.43 -14.77
CA ARG A 110 -1.57 18.01 -14.02
C ARG A 110 -2.49 16.97 -13.38
N GLU A 111 -2.85 15.93 -14.13
CA GLU A 111 -3.72 14.85 -13.63
C GLU A 111 -2.99 13.99 -12.58
N ILE A 112 -1.73 13.62 -12.86
CA ILE A 112 -0.88 12.82 -11.96
C ILE A 112 -0.67 13.56 -10.62
N VAL A 113 -0.36 14.86 -10.68
CA VAL A 113 -0.11 15.72 -9.52
C VAL A 113 -1.37 15.91 -8.69
N ALA A 114 -2.56 15.95 -9.30
CA ALA A 114 -3.82 16.05 -8.55
C ALA A 114 -4.10 14.80 -7.69
N VAL A 115 -3.65 13.63 -8.16
CA VAL A 115 -3.88 12.33 -7.49
C VAL A 115 -2.80 12.03 -6.44
N LEU A 116 -1.58 12.55 -6.61
CA LEU A 116 -0.43 12.25 -5.76
C LEU A 116 -0.62 12.48 -4.24
N PRO A 117 -1.26 13.57 -3.76
CA PRO A 117 -1.53 13.74 -2.32
C PRO A 117 -2.38 12.61 -1.76
N MET A 118 -3.35 12.13 -2.55
CA MET A 118 -4.27 11.08 -2.14
C MET A 118 -3.60 9.71 -2.09
N ALA A 119 -2.58 9.49 -2.92
CA ALA A 119 -1.72 8.31 -2.84
C ALA A 119 -0.81 8.38 -1.60
N THR A 120 -0.21 9.54 -1.32
CA THR A 120 0.76 9.75 -0.23
C THR A 120 0.15 9.53 1.16
N PHE A 121 -1.02 10.11 1.41
CA PHE A 121 -1.69 10.01 2.71
C PHE A 121 -2.58 8.76 2.82
N ASN A 122 -2.31 7.73 2.00
CA ASN A 122 -2.98 6.45 2.08
C ASN A 122 -2.48 5.64 3.28
N THR A 123 -3.40 4.99 4.01
CA THR A 123 -3.05 4.17 5.18
C THR A 123 -2.23 2.92 4.83
N CYS A 124 -2.22 2.48 3.58
CA CYS A 124 -1.31 1.46 3.06
C CYS A 124 0.17 1.87 3.19
N ILE A 125 0.51 3.12 2.83
CA ILE A 125 1.88 3.63 2.93
C ILE A 125 2.30 3.68 4.40
N LEU A 126 1.52 4.36 5.23
CA LEU A 126 1.81 4.47 6.66
C LEU A 126 1.90 3.10 7.34
N GLY A 127 0.93 2.21 7.09
CA GLY A 127 0.92 0.87 7.67
C GLY A 127 2.14 0.05 7.29
N THR A 128 2.64 0.19 6.06
CA THR A 128 3.87 -0.49 5.62
C THR A 128 5.10 0.02 6.36
N LEU A 129 5.24 1.34 6.53
CA LEU A 129 6.34 1.94 7.30
C LEU A 129 6.31 1.48 8.76
N PHE A 130 5.11 1.38 9.34
CA PHE A 130 4.93 0.88 10.69
C PHE A 130 5.24 -0.61 10.83
N ILE A 131 4.73 -1.45 9.93
CA ILE A 131 4.95 -2.89 9.98
C ILE A 131 6.44 -3.21 9.84
N SER A 132 7.13 -2.61 8.87
CA SER A 132 8.57 -2.82 8.69
C SER A 132 9.37 -2.40 9.91
N THR A 133 8.95 -1.31 10.56
CA THR A 133 9.59 -0.77 11.77
C THR A 133 9.30 -1.62 13.02
N ILE A 134 8.06 -2.06 13.22
CA ILE A 134 7.65 -2.87 14.38
C ILE A 134 8.25 -4.26 14.30
N GLN A 135 8.23 -4.87 13.11
CA GLN A 135 8.82 -6.18 12.85
C GLN A 135 10.34 -6.15 12.69
N SER A 136 10.97 -4.98 12.88
CA SER A 136 12.43 -4.78 12.84
C SER A 136 13.09 -5.33 11.58
N PHE A 137 12.47 -5.08 10.43
CA PHE A 137 13.00 -5.51 9.15
C PHE A 137 14.33 -4.82 8.84
N SER A 138 15.28 -5.54 8.26
CA SER A 138 16.46 -4.95 7.64
C SER A 138 16.07 -4.03 6.46
N LEU A 139 17.00 -3.19 6.01
CA LEU A 139 16.75 -2.29 4.88
C LEU A 139 16.26 -3.02 3.62
N VAL A 140 16.91 -4.14 3.27
CA VAL A 140 16.58 -4.95 2.09
C VAL A 140 15.18 -5.57 2.21
N GLN A 141 14.85 -6.10 3.39
CA GLN A 141 13.51 -6.63 3.69
C GLN A 141 12.45 -5.53 3.64
N THR A 142 12.76 -4.35 4.19
CA THR A 142 11.88 -3.18 4.21
C THR A 142 11.56 -2.71 2.79
N MET A 143 12.56 -2.62 1.91
CA MET A 143 12.35 -2.26 0.51
C MET A 143 11.54 -3.31 -0.25
N GLY A 144 11.84 -4.60 -0.06
CA GLY A 144 11.08 -5.70 -0.69
C GLY A 144 9.62 -5.69 -0.25
N PHE A 145 9.39 -5.55 1.05
CA PHE A 145 8.05 -5.45 1.63
C PHE A 145 7.29 -4.21 1.14
N ALA A 146 7.97 -3.06 1.03
CA ALA A 146 7.40 -1.82 0.52
C ALA A 146 6.96 -1.94 -0.95
N LEU A 147 7.82 -2.49 -1.81
CA LEU A 147 7.47 -2.77 -3.21
C LEU A 147 6.28 -3.72 -3.30
N GLY A 148 6.36 -4.85 -2.58
CA GLY A 148 5.31 -5.87 -2.60
C GLY A 148 3.97 -5.37 -2.05
N SER A 149 3.97 -4.51 -1.03
CA SER A 149 2.75 -3.88 -0.53
C SER A 149 2.09 -2.98 -1.58
N GLY A 150 2.88 -2.19 -2.32
CA GLY A 150 2.37 -1.33 -3.39
C GLY A 150 1.79 -2.14 -4.54
N VAL A 151 2.51 -3.16 -5.01
CA VAL A 151 2.03 -4.08 -6.06
C VAL A 151 0.79 -4.85 -5.59
N GLY A 152 0.81 -5.36 -4.36
CA GLY A 152 -0.33 -6.06 -3.76
C GLY A 152 -1.57 -5.19 -3.64
N TYR A 153 -1.42 -3.88 -3.40
CA TYR A 153 -2.52 -2.93 -3.40
C TYR A 153 -3.13 -2.77 -4.81
N VAL A 154 -2.30 -2.64 -5.85
CA VAL A 154 -2.80 -2.54 -7.24
C VAL A 154 -3.55 -3.80 -7.64
N LEU A 155 -3.00 -4.98 -7.34
CA LEU A 155 -3.67 -6.24 -7.60
C LEU A 155 -5.00 -6.35 -6.84
N ALA A 156 -5.04 -5.91 -5.58
CA ALA A 156 -6.28 -5.87 -4.80
C ALA A 156 -7.34 -4.97 -5.45
N VAL A 157 -6.96 -3.78 -5.91
CA VAL A 157 -7.87 -2.87 -6.64
C VAL A 157 -8.43 -3.57 -7.88
N GLN A 158 -7.57 -4.15 -8.72
CA GLN A 158 -7.99 -4.81 -9.96
C GLN A 158 -8.97 -5.98 -9.70
N VAL A 159 -8.69 -6.84 -8.72
CA VAL A 159 -9.57 -7.95 -8.35
C VAL A 159 -10.92 -7.46 -7.83
N VAL A 160 -10.93 -6.37 -7.06
CA VAL A 160 -12.18 -5.79 -6.54
C VAL A 160 -12.97 -5.09 -7.64
N THR A 161 -12.32 -4.37 -8.56
CA THR A 161 -12.97 -3.75 -9.72
C THR A 161 -13.67 -4.78 -10.60
N GLU A 162 -13.00 -5.88 -10.94
CA GLU A 162 -13.61 -6.93 -11.76
C GLU A 162 -14.75 -7.66 -11.02
N GLY A 163 -14.63 -7.84 -9.70
CA GLY A 163 -15.70 -8.37 -8.86
C GLY A 163 -16.92 -7.45 -8.82
N GLN A 164 -16.70 -6.14 -8.63
CA GLN A 164 -17.75 -5.15 -8.52
C GLN A 164 -18.57 -5.04 -9.81
N ARG A 165 -17.94 -5.13 -10.99
CA ARG A 165 -18.67 -5.19 -12.28
C ARG A 165 -19.68 -6.33 -12.35
N LYS A 166 -19.35 -7.49 -11.77
CA LYS A 166 -20.28 -8.64 -11.70
C LYS A 166 -21.40 -8.41 -10.68
N LEU A 167 -21.13 -7.64 -9.64
CA LEU A 167 -22.09 -7.31 -8.56
C LEU A 167 -23.06 -6.18 -8.94
N GLN A 168 -22.85 -5.48 -10.07
CA GLN A 168 -23.80 -4.50 -10.60
C GLN A 168 -25.05 -5.11 -11.27
N SER A 169 -25.25 -6.43 -11.14
CA SER A 169 -26.41 -7.13 -11.66
C SER A 169 -27.71 -6.76 -10.91
N ASP A 170 -28.85 -6.84 -11.62
CA ASP A 170 -30.17 -6.62 -11.04
C ASP A 170 -30.57 -7.59 -9.93
N ALA A 171 -29.84 -8.71 -9.79
CA ALA A 171 -29.99 -9.65 -8.69
C ALA A 171 -29.70 -9.03 -7.31
N VAL A 172 -28.98 -7.92 -7.24
CA VAL A 172 -28.64 -7.24 -5.98
C VAL A 172 -29.74 -6.28 -5.55
N PRO A 173 -30.32 -6.44 -4.34
CA PRO A 173 -31.33 -5.53 -3.82
C PRO A 173 -30.86 -4.07 -3.83
N ALA A 174 -31.76 -3.14 -4.17
CA ALA A 174 -31.42 -1.72 -4.33
C ALA A 174 -30.68 -1.12 -3.12
N THR A 175 -31.04 -1.54 -1.90
CA THR A 175 -30.43 -1.07 -0.64
C THR A 175 -28.96 -1.47 -0.47
N PHE A 176 -28.51 -2.53 -1.13
CA PHE A 176 -27.12 -3.02 -1.04
C PHE A 176 -26.22 -2.53 -2.17
N ARG A 177 -26.76 -1.88 -3.21
CA ARG A 177 -25.99 -1.42 -4.37
C ARG A 177 -24.96 -0.36 -3.98
N GLY A 178 -23.77 -0.42 -4.59
CA GLY A 178 -22.66 0.50 -4.34
C GLY A 178 -21.79 0.08 -3.15
N LEU A 179 -21.54 1.01 -2.23
CA LEU A 179 -20.60 0.83 -1.11
C LEU A 179 -20.87 -0.43 -0.24
N PRO A 180 -22.11 -0.75 0.19
CA PRO A 180 -22.35 -1.85 1.12
C PRO A 180 -21.94 -3.21 0.54
N ILE A 181 -22.32 -3.50 -0.71
CA ILE A 181 -21.96 -4.78 -1.34
C ILE A 181 -20.47 -4.87 -1.67
N THR A 182 -19.82 -3.76 -2.04
CA THR A 182 -18.37 -3.71 -2.26
C THR A 182 -17.61 -4.07 -0.99
N LEU A 183 -18.02 -3.52 0.17
CA LEU A 183 -17.41 -3.87 1.46
C LEU A 183 -17.62 -5.33 1.83
N LEU A 184 -18.81 -5.88 1.58
CA LEU A 184 -19.12 -7.28 1.83
C LEU A 184 -18.27 -8.20 0.94
N TYR A 185 -18.12 -7.86 -0.34
CA TYR A 185 -17.26 -8.59 -1.27
C TYR A 185 -15.78 -8.56 -0.84
N ILE A 186 -15.26 -7.39 -0.46
CA ILE A 186 -13.89 -7.25 0.06
C ILE A 186 -13.70 -8.11 1.31
N GLY A 187 -14.69 -8.14 2.21
CA GLY A 187 -14.66 -8.97 3.43
C GLY A 187 -14.64 -10.47 3.13
N ILE A 188 -15.46 -10.94 2.18
CA ILE A 188 -15.45 -12.35 1.74
C ILE A 188 -14.10 -12.71 1.11
N LEU A 189 -13.57 -11.85 0.25
CA LEU A 189 -12.27 -12.07 -0.38
C LEU A 189 -11.13 -12.09 0.66
N ALA A 190 -11.19 -11.21 1.65
CA ALA A 190 -10.27 -11.20 2.77
C ALA A 190 -10.35 -12.52 3.57
N LEU A 191 -11.55 -13.04 3.87
CA LEU A 191 -11.73 -14.33 4.53
C LEU A 191 -11.18 -15.51 3.71
N ALA A 192 -11.42 -15.52 2.39
CA ALA A 192 -10.92 -16.54 1.50
C ALA A 192 -9.38 -16.56 1.45
N ILE A 193 -8.75 -15.39 1.35
CA ILE A 193 -7.28 -15.26 1.39
C ILE A 193 -6.74 -15.62 2.77
N TYR A 194 -7.42 -15.21 3.84
CA TYR A 194 -7.02 -15.55 5.20
C TYR A 194 -6.96 -17.08 5.40
N GLY A 195 -7.98 -17.81 4.93
CA GLY A 195 -8.00 -19.27 4.94
C GLY A 195 -6.85 -19.91 4.15
N PHE A 196 -6.45 -19.31 3.02
CA PHE A 196 -5.31 -19.79 2.23
C PHE A 196 -3.96 -19.55 2.91
N THR A 197 -3.81 -18.43 3.63
CA THR A 197 -2.57 -18.11 4.37
C THR A 197 -2.36 -18.94 5.63
N GLY A 198 -3.33 -19.78 6.01
CA GLY A 198 -3.16 -20.77 7.08
C GLY A 198 -2.90 -20.15 8.45
N HIS A 199 -3.36 -18.92 8.70
CA HIS A 199 -3.34 -18.38 10.06
C HIS A 199 -4.18 -19.31 10.94
N MET A 200 -3.52 -20.14 11.74
CA MET A 200 -4.17 -20.86 12.82
C MET A 200 -4.77 -19.79 13.72
N LEU A 201 -6.09 -19.73 13.77
CA LEU A 201 -6.78 -19.06 14.86
C LEU A 201 -6.22 -19.68 16.14
N ALA A 202 -5.49 -18.87 16.91
CA ALA A 202 -5.04 -19.26 18.24
C ALA A 202 -6.29 -19.35 19.12
N PHE A 203 -6.97 -20.49 19.05
CA PHE A 203 -7.89 -20.97 20.06
C PHE A 203 -7.15 -21.99 20.92
#